data_AF-A0A2N5LK79-F1
#
_entry.id   AF-A0A2N5LK79-F1
#
_cell.length_a   1.000
_cell.length_b   1.000
_cell.length_c   1.000
_cell.angle_alpha   90.00
_cell.angle_beta   90.00
_cell.angle_gamma   90.00
#
_symmetry.space_group_name_H-M   'P 1'
#
loop_
_entity.id
_entity.type
_entity.pdbx_description
1 polymer ?
#
loop_
_entity_poly.entity_id
_entity_poly.type
_entity_poly.pdbx_seq_one_letter_code
_entity_poly.pdbx_strand_id
1 'polypeptide(L)'
;MLLHCLKATQKKITKQTIRYMQSFDTALDMGYLRNLWDDVCYQRQKEQAPFWSYYDDMILQSVSSKLEKLSQHEIYAIWLQDPNLYYQLDDIDIGKEHIDKSPPYCVDDISRYIMNEYIYREAESWRNDRLRQLLGYF
;
A
#
# COMPACT_ATOMS: atom_id res chain seq x y z
N MET A 1 19.59 13.60 -1.11
CA MET A 1 20.00 12.23 -0.71
C MET A 1 18.93 11.52 0.12
N LEU A 2 18.47 12.10 1.25
CA LEU A 2 17.40 11.52 2.09
C LEU A 2 16.08 11.22 1.36
N LEU A 3 15.55 12.18 0.59
CA LEU A 3 14.33 11.98 -0.24
C LEU A 3 14.45 10.84 -1.26
N HIS A 4 15.67 10.52 -1.72
CA HIS A 4 15.89 9.44 -2.69
C HIS A 4 15.89 8.07 -2.01
N CYS A 5 16.52 7.95 -0.84
CA CYS A 5 16.49 6.74 -0.03
C CYS A 5 15.07 6.41 0.44
N LEU A 6 14.28 7.42 0.81
CA LEU A 6 12.90 7.21 1.24
C LEU A 6 12.05 6.63 0.12
N LYS A 7 12.05 7.28 -1.06
CA LYS A 7 11.40 6.74 -2.27
C LYS A 7 11.86 5.32 -2.60
N ALA A 8 13.10 4.96 -2.28
CA ALA A 8 13.58 3.58 -2.44
C ALA A 8 12.94 2.62 -1.43
N THR A 9 12.74 3.02 -0.18
CA THR A 9 12.06 2.23 0.86
C THR A 9 10.60 1.98 0.53
N GLN A 10 9.81 3.02 0.17
CA GLN A 10 8.40 2.78 -0.19
C GLN A 10 8.29 1.91 -1.45
N LYS A 11 9.10 2.18 -2.48
CA LYS A 11 9.17 1.30 -3.67
C LYS A 11 9.55 -0.14 -3.34
N LYS A 12 10.45 -0.35 -2.37
CA LYS A 12 10.82 -1.70 -1.91
C LYS A 12 9.62 -2.39 -1.26
N ILE A 13 8.92 -1.70 -0.36
CA ILE A 13 7.71 -2.21 0.29
C ILE A 13 6.66 -2.56 -0.78
N THR A 14 6.36 -1.64 -1.70
CA THR A 14 5.43 -1.86 -2.81
C THR A 14 5.80 -3.09 -3.62
N LYS A 15 7.05 -3.23 -4.08
CA LYS A 15 7.49 -4.41 -4.86
C LYS A 15 7.36 -5.71 -4.07
N GLN A 16 7.69 -5.69 -2.77
CA GLN A 16 7.57 -6.87 -1.94
C GLN A 16 6.10 -7.25 -1.68
N THR A 17 5.22 -6.26 -1.51
CA THR A 17 3.77 -6.50 -1.37
C THR A 17 3.16 -7.01 -2.67
N ILE A 18 3.53 -6.46 -3.83
CA ILE A 18 3.12 -7.01 -5.13
C ILE A 18 3.53 -8.47 -5.28
N ARG A 19 4.79 -8.81 -4.94
CA ARG A 19 5.25 -10.21 -4.98
C ARG A 19 4.50 -11.13 -4.01
N TYR A 20 4.14 -10.60 -2.84
CA TYR A 20 3.30 -11.33 -1.90
C TYR A 20 1.92 -11.62 -2.50
N MET A 21 1.24 -10.62 -3.07
CA MET A 21 -0.05 -10.81 -3.74
C MET A 21 0.05 -11.76 -4.95
N GLN A 22 1.16 -11.73 -5.69
CA GLN A 22 1.44 -12.63 -6.81
C GLN A 22 1.66 -14.10 -6.39
N SER A 23 1.89 -14.38 -5.11
CA SER A 23 2.11 -15.74 -4.61
C SER A 23 0.83 -16.51 -4.28
N PHE A 24 -0.33 -15.86 -4.39
CA PHE A 24 -1.65 -16.47 -4.18
C PHE A 24 -2.37 -16.57 -5.52
N ASP A 25 -3.11 -17.66 -5.71
CA ASP A 25 -3.94 -17.83 -6.90
C ASP A 25 -5.04 -16.77 -6.99
N THR A 26 -5.53 -16.53 -8.21
CA THR A 26 -6.66 -15.63 -8.48
C THR A 26 -7.90 -16.06 -7.69
N ALA A 27 -8.60 -15.09 -7.10
CA ALA A 27 -9.92 -15.28 -6.53
C ALA A 27 -11.03 -15.10 -7.60
N LEU A 28 -10.68 -14.54 -8.77
CA LEU A 28 -11.58 -14.34 -9.89
C LEU A 28 -11.41 -15.45 -10.93
N ASP A 29 -12.50 -16.14 -11.25
CA ASP A 29 -12.54 -17.14 -12.32
C ASP A 29 -12.82 -16.48 -13.69
N MET A 30 -11.84 -15.71 -14.18
CA MET A 30 -11.91 -14.97 -15.45
C MET A 30 -10.98 -15.54 -16.52
N GLY A 31 -10.34 -16.70 -16.28
CA GLY A 31 -9.45 -17.42 -17.20
C GLY A 31 -8.09 -16.76 -17.53
N TYR A 32 -8.02 -15.43 -17.57
CA TYR A 32 -6.81 -14.68 -17.93
C TYR A 32 -6.00 -14.19 -16.71
N LEU A 33 -6.66 -14.05 -15.55
CA LEU A 33 -6.04 -13.66 -14.28
C LEU A 33 -5.41 -14.89 -13.62
N ARG A 34 -4.24 -14.73 -13.00
CA ARG A 34 -3.50 -15.86 -12.41
C ARG A 34 -3.27 -15.76 -10.92
N ASN A 35 -3.33 -14.56 -10.36
CA ASN A 35 -2.99 -14.32 -8.96
C ASN A 35 -3.77 -13.12 -8.41
N LEU A 36 -3.77 -12.95 -7.10
CA LEU A 36 -4.48 -11.83 -6.45
C LEU A 36 -3.97 -10.45 -6.88
N TRP A 37 -2.72 -10.32 -7.35
CA TRP A 37 -2.27 -9.04 -7.91
C TRP A 37 -2.93 -8.73 -9.25
N ASP A 38 -3.11 -9.73 -10.11
CA ASP A 38 -3.86 -9.58 -11.36
C ASP A 38 -5.32 -9.17 -11.04
N ASP A 39 -5.93 -9.71 -9.98
CA ASP A 39 -7.27 -9.31 -9.51
C ASP A 39 -7.30 -7.84 -9.11
N VAL A 40 -6.40 -7.42 -8.22
CA VAL A 40 -6.28 -6.03 -7.78
C VAL A 40 -6.12 -5.08 -8.97
N CYS A 41 -5.23 -5.40 -9.92
CA CYS A 41 -5.01 -4.57 -11.11
C CYS A 41 -6.27 -4.48 -11.99
N TYR A 42 -6.91 -5.62 -12.27
CA TYR A 42 -8.12 -5.66 -13.08
C TYR A 42 -9.23 -4.82 -12.45
N GLN A 43 -9.43 -4.99 -11.16
CA GLN A 43 -10.52 -4.36 -10.45
C GLN A 43 -10.31 -2.86 -10.27
N ARG A 44 -9.08 -2.40 -9.98
CA ARG A 44 -8.73 -0.97 -9.96
C ARG A 44 -8.96 -0.30 -11.32
N GLN A 45 -8.73 -1.02 -12.43
CA GLN A 45 -8.82 -0.45 -13.78
C GLN A 45 -10.23 -0.55 -14.40
N LYS A 46 -11.14 -1.37 -13.86
CA LYS A 46 -12.54 -1.52 -14.33
C LYS A 46 -13.59 -0.93 -13.38
N GLU A 47 -13.18 -0.38 -12.24
CA GLU A 47 -14.05 0.25 -11.23
C GLU A 47 -15.17 -0.67 -10.69
N GLN A 48 -14.93 -1.97 -10.47
CA GLN A 48 -15.99 -2.87 -10.01
C GLN A 48 -15.52 -4.02 -9.10
N ALA A 49 -15.88 -4.00 -7.80
CA ALA A 49 -16.50 -5.13 -7.09
C ALA A 49 -16.90 -4.81 -5.62
N PRO A 50 -17.87 -5.59 -5.05
CA PRO A 50 -18.30 -5.51 -3.65
C PRO A 50 -17.36 -6.17 -2.61
N PHE A 51 -16.29 -6.87 -3.00
CA PHE A 51 -15.40 -7.62 -2.09
C PHE A 51 -14.01 -6.96 -1.91
N TRP A 52 -13.97 -5.63 -1.89
CA TRP A 52 -12.73 -4.85 -1.83
C TRP A 52 -11.89 -5.10 -0.58
N SER A 53 -12.56 -5.34 0.55
CA SER A 53 -11.92 -5.48 1.86
C SER A 53 -10.96 -6.66 1.94
N TYR A 54 -11.20 -7.76 1.23
CA TYR A 54 -10.28 -8.91 1.23
C TYR A 54 -8.90 -8.55 0.67
N TYR A 55 -8.87 -7.78 -0.43
CA TYR A 55 -7.61 -7.34 -1.03
C TYR A 55 -6.94 -6.27 -0.17
N ASP A 56 -7.72 -5.32 0.39
CA ASP A 56 -7.22 -4.32 1.34
C ASP A 56 -6.53 -5.01 2.52
N ASP A 57 -7.19 -5.97 3.18
CA ASP A 57 -6.68 -6.66 4.36
C ASP A 57 -5.35 -7.38 4.06
N MET A 58 -5.28 -8.08 2.93
CA MET A 58 -4.06 -8.79 2.51
C MET A 58 -2.90 -7.81 2.22
N ILE A 59 -3.20 -6.68 1.58
CA ILE A 59 -2.21 -5.64 1.30
C ILE A 59 -1.74 -5.00 2.61
N LEU A 60 -2.68 -4.58 3.48
CA LEU A 60 -2.39 -3.94 4.75
C LEU A 60 -1.59 -4.85 5.68
N GLN A 61 -1.97 -6.12 5.81
CA GLN A 61 -1.20 -7.11 6.58
C GLN A 61 0.24 -7.22 6.06
N SER A 62 0.39 -7.27 4.73
CA SER A 62 1.71 -7.36 4.09
C SER A 62 2.55 -6.12 4.31
N VAL A 63 1.95 -4.93 4.27
CA VAL A 63 2.63 -3.64 4.49
C VAL A 63 2.99 -3.45 5.97
N SER A 64 2.05 -3.66 6.89
CA SER A 64 2.28 -3.52 8.33
C SER A 64 3.44 -4.42 8.79
N SER A 65 3.46 -5.69 8.37
CA SER A 65 4.57 -6.61 8.68
C SER A 65 5.94 -6.16 8.16
N LYS A 66 5.98 -5.34 7.09
CA LYS A 66 7.23 -4.76 6.57
C LYS A 66 7.61 -3.49 7.32
N LEU A 67 6.64 -2.67 7.70
CA LEU A 67 6.85 -1.46 8.51
C LEU A 67 7.41 -1.81 9.89
N GLU A 68 6.91 -2.88 10.52
CA GLU A 68 7.42 -3.38 11.81
C GLU A 68 8.90 -3.74 11.82
N LYS A 69 9.51 -3.95 10.64
CA LYS A 69 10.93 -4.28 10.48
C LYS A 69 11.81 -3.06 10.25
N LEU A 70 11.21 -1.88 10.08
CA LEU A 70 11.94 -0.64 9.88
C LEU A 70 12.36 -0.03 11.21
N SER A 71 13.45 0.73 11.18
CA SER A 71 13.80 1.58 12.32
C SER A 71 12.75 2.69 12.51
N GLN A 72 12.62 3.17 13.73
CA GLN A 72 11.69 4.26 14.08
C GLN A 72 11.90 5.50 13.19
N HIS A 73 13.15 5.86 12.88
CA HIS A 73 13.45 6.99 12.00
C HIS A 73 12.97 6.79 10.57
N GLU A 74 13.05 5.57 10.04
CA GLU A 74 12.52 5.24 8.71
C GLU A 74 10.99 5.33 8.68
N ILE A 75 10.32 4.87 9.73
CA ILE A 75 8.86 4.97 9.86
C ILE A 75 8.42 6.43 9.89
N TYR A 76 9.03 7.27 10.75
CA TYR A 76 8.73 8.70 10.79
C TYR A 76 8.97 9.38 9.44
N ALA A 77 10.05 9.03 8.77
CA ALA A 77 10.37 9.64 7.49
C ALA A 77 9.38 9.25 6.38
N ILE A 78 8.72 8.08 6.48
CA ILE A 78 7.58 7.72 5.64
C ILE A 78 6.33 8.49 6.08
N TRP A 79 6.02 8.51 7.38
CA TRP A 79 4.83 9.18 7.94
C TRP A 79 4.79 10.67 7.60
N LEU A 80 5.95 11.35 7.64
CA LEU A 80 6.10 12.75 7.26
C LEU A 80 5.76 13.06 5.79
N GLN A 81 5.58 12.04 4.94
CA GLN A 81 5.15 12.19 3.55
C GLN A 81 3.65 11.96 3.36
N ASP A 82 2.92 11.58 4.40
CA ASP A 82 1.47 11.41 4.35
C ASP A 82 0.80 12.78 4.30
N PRO A 83 0.05 13.12 3.22
CA PRO A 83 -0.69 14.38 3.15
C PRO A 83 -1.75 14.51 4.24
N ASN A 84 -2.20 13.40 4.84
CA ASN A 84 -3.18 13.39 5.93
C ASN A 84 -2.54 13.45 7.33
N LEU A 85 -1.21 13.56 7.43
CA LEU A 85 -0.48 13.61 8.70
C LEU A 85 -1.06 14.65 9.67
N TYR A 86 -1.45 15.82 9.15
CA TYR A 86 -2.02 16.89 9.97
C TYR A 86 -3.26 16.41 10.75
N TYR A 87 -4.18 15.73 10.08
CA TYR A 87 -5.40 15.20 10.72
C TYR A 87 -5.08 14.08 11.69
N GLN A 88 -4.13 13.21 11.34
CA GLN A 88 -3.67 12.13 12.22
C GLN A 88 -3.02 12.66 13.50
N LEU A 89 -2.32 13.79 13.44
CA LEU A 89 -1.75 14.44 14.62
C LEU A 89 -2.80 15.14 15.49
N ASP A 90 -3.88 15.65 14.89
CA ASP A 90 -5.00 16.29 15.61
C ASP A 90 -5.81 15.25 16.41
N ASP A 91 -5.92 14.02 15.88
CA ASP A 91 -6.53 12.89 16.56
C ASP A 91 -5.70 12.34 17.73
N ILE A 92 -4.40 12.66 17.78
CA ILE A 92 -3.52 12.25 18.88
C ILE A 92 -3.63 13.29 20.00
N ASP A 93 -4.18 12.89 21.14
CA ASP A 93 -4.13 13.68 22.38
C ASP A 93 -2.68 13.72 22.91
N ILE A 94 -1.88 14.63 22.35
CA ILE A 94 -0.51 14.88 22.81
C ILE A 94 -0.61 15.72 24.09
N GLY A 95 -0.86 15.04 25.21
CA GLY A 95 -0.73 15.65 26.53
C GLY A 95 0.64 16.33 26.70
N LYS A 96 0.69 17.40 27.52
CA LYS A 96 1.91 18.22 27.75
C LYS A 96 3.16 17.42 28.18
N GLU A 97 3.02 16.16 28.56
CA GLU A 97 4.09 15.25 28.98
C GLU A 97 4.89 14.62 27.82
N HIS A 98 4.49 14.85 26.56
CA HIS A 98 5.13 14.26 25.39
C HIS A 98 6.04 15.23 24.60
N ILE A 99 6.27 16.44 25.10
CA ILE A 99 7.04 17.49 24.40
C ILE A 99 8.49 17.06 24.09
N ASP A 100 9.08 16.15 24.90
CA ASP A 100 10.44 15.61 24.69
C ASP A 100 10.47 14.20 24.03
N LYS A 101 9.33 13.65 23.63
CA LYS A 101 9.24 12.32 22.99
C LYS A 101 8.79 12.46 21.54
N SER A 102 9.30 11.58 20.68
CA SER A 102 8.78 11.50 19.30
C SER A 102 7.29 11.18 19.33
N PRO A 103 6.47 11.84 18.48
CA PRO A 103 5.01 11.65 18.50
C PRO A 103 4.66 10.19 18.23
N PRO A 104 3.66 9.60 18.91
CA PRO A 104 3.26 8.24 18.60
C PRO A 104 2.76 8.20 17.15
N TYR A 105 3.25 7.23 16.36
CA TYR A 105 2.74 6.98 15.02
C TYR A 105 1.79 5.78 15.04
N CYS A 106 0.81 5.79 14.14
CA CYS A 106 -0.08 4.66 13.91
C CYS A 106 0.39 3.87 12.69
N VAL A 107 0.78 2.60 12.88
CA VAL A 107 1.22 1.74 11.77
C VAL A 107 0.12 1.56 10.73
N ASP A 108 -1.14 1.48 11.16
CA ASP A 108 -2.28 1.30 10.24
C ASP A 108 -2.47 2.50 9.32
N ASP A 109 -2.31 3.72 9.83
CA ASP A 109 -2.42 4.92 9.01
C ASP A 109 -1.30 5.00 7.97
N ILE A 110 -0.07 4.69 8.38
CA ILE A 110 1.09 4.62 7.46
C ILE A 110 0.90 3.50 6.43
N SER A 111 0.34 2.36 6.84
CA SER A 111 0.01 1.24 5.94
C SER A 111 -1.02 1.65 4.90
N ARG A 112 -2.10 2.35 5.31
CA ARG A 112 -3.11 2.89 4.40
C ARG A 112 -2.52 3.92 3.45
N TYR A 113 -1.62 4.79 3.92
CA TYR A 113 -0.88 5.72 3.07
C TYR A 113 -0.07 4.98 1.99
N ILE A 114 0.72 3.98 2.36
CA ILE A 114 1.51 3.19 1.38
C ILE A 114 0.59 2.46 0.39
N MET A 115 -0.50 1.88 0.87
CA MET A 115 -1.48 1.20 0.05
C MET A 115 -2.06 2.13 -1.01
N ASN A 116 -2.60 3.29 -0.60
CA ASN A 116 -3.27 4.22 -1.49
C ASN A 116 -2.29 4.92 -2.44
N GLU A 117 -1.18 5.45 -1.92
CA GLU A 117 -0.29 6.32 -2.68
C GLU A 117 0.75 5.60 -3.51
N TYR A 118 1.03 4.32 -3.21
CA TYR A 118 2.04 3.56 -3.95
C TYR A 118 1.45 2.30 -4.55
N ILE A 119 0.81 1.45 -3.77
CA ILE A 119 0.36 0.14 -4.26
C ILE A 119 -0.79 0.30 -5.26
N TYR A 120 -1.82 1.07 -4.93
CA TYR A 120 -2.94 1.29 -5.85
C TYR A 120 -2.59 2.12 -7.07
N ARG A 121 -1.65 3.07 -6.95
CA ARG A 121 -1.10 3.75 -8.14
C ARG A 121 -0.38 2.78 -9.09
N GLU A 122 0.38 1.81 -8.56
CA GLU A 122 0.98 0.76 -9.38
C GLU A 122 -0.09 -0.14 -10.01
N ALA A 123 -1.15 -0.50 -9.27
CA ALA A 123 -2.25 -1.31 -9.80
C ALA A 123 -3.00 -0.62 -10.95
N GLU A 124 -3.27 0.69 -10.85
CA GLU A 124 -3.93 1.50 -11.88
C GLU A 124 -3.10 1.61 -13.16
N SER A 125 -1.78 1.68 -13.02
CA SER A 125 -0.83 1.80 -14.13
C SER A 125 -0.27 0.46 -14.61
N TRP A 126 -0.59 -0.65 -13.93
CA TRP A 126 -0.08 -1.97 -14.26
C TRP A 126 -0.55 -2.41 -15.65
N ARG A 127 0.37 -2.93 -16.45
CA ARG A 127 0.07 -3.45 -17.79
C ARG A 127 0.80 -4.77 -17.98
N ASN A 128 0.06 -5.80 -18.38
CA ASN A 128 0.61 -7.03 -18.93
C ASN A 128 -0.35 -7.54 -20.02
N ASP A 129 0.13 -8.45 -20.88
CA ASP A 129 -0.65 -8.89 -22.05
C ASP A 129 -2.00 -9.51 -21.68
N ARG A 130 -2.06 -10.25 -20.58
CA ARG A 130 -3.28 -10.90 -20.09
C ARG A 130 -4.31 -9.87 -19.63
N LEU A 131 -3.86 -8.88 -18.88
CA LEU A 131 -4.68 -7.78 -18.39
C LEU A 131 -5.16 -6.92 -19.56
N ARG A 132 -4.32 -6.64 -20.56
CA ARG A 132 -4.73 -5.91 -21.78
C ARG A 132 -5.82 -6.64 -22.55
N GLN A 133 -5.66 -7.95 -22.74
CA GLN A 133 -6.67 -8.81 -23.37
C GLN A 133 -8.01 -8.74 -22.62
N LEU A 134 -7.97 -8.83 -21.28
CA LEU A 134 -9.17 -8.78 -20.47
C LEU A 134 -9.83 -7.39 -20.43
N LEU A 135 -9.03 -6.32 -20.46
CA LEU A 135 -9.53 -4.95 -20.41
C LEU A 135 -10.03 -4.44 -21.77
N GLY A 136 -9.62 -5.07 -22.88
CA GLY A 136 -9.97 -4.67 -24.25
C GLY A 136 -9.06 -3.59 -24.85
N TYR A 137 -7.85 -3.41 -24.29
CA TYR A 137 -6.83 -2.53 -24.89
C TYR A 137 -6.09 -3.32 -25.98
N PHE A 138 -6.45 -3.08 -27.25
CA PHE A 138 -5.72 -3.59 -28.41
C PHE A 138 -4.50 -2.72 -28.72
#